data_AF-T0R4E6-F1
#
_entry.id   AF-T0R4E6-F1
#
_cell.length_a   1.000
_cell.length_b   1.000
_cell.length_c   1.000
_cell.angle_alpha   90.00
_cell.angle_beta   90.00
_cell.angle_gamma   90.00
#
_symmetry.space_group_name_H-M   'P 1'
#
loop_
_entity.id
_entity.type
_entity.pdbx_description
1 polymer ?
#
loop_
_entity_poly.entity_id
_entity_poly.type
_entity_poly.pdbx_seq_one_letter_code
_entity_poly.pdbx_strand_id
1 'polypeptide(L)'
;MDSNPLTLPGNQALIARAQAAVASWTSSPKKLVFQTQYDYAESFCQLQGRDSVLASVLHATDLLDVYVVKVEMVREGRCRMSPAQLHRNRARLHRYSYDDYDHGNDWPNYASIDDVATETVAAKSWSDAHNNDVEFKIELDLSTELVHGGNLFADTSSPNEHMYRDWAKAKEPNVEMTFRRCVLVVWPQSRAFVAAGFKPNLARDVAAAAAGDKAGATATLCSMATSATSILSTELVSALELATTVGASDVAISLCRLWAATPQPREHAWKSPKELALVSALAKALHALGAGLLDVVMTDILPKLRKCDAARLATEYPPGAHAIVSALLAGDLYNLTDTLSVLYSLFRYSLLAKMCATSMPWHLSFAKLAMADPTDITCPLVVRLLRRTDADAEQLQEIATIVHTTLQLPGMAPLVVDTVLETCTHVQDALLPSLLSRLEREAVTEHTRRLIQHRLSLLPSLEAGPPDTGTSWCQPYATLPTHPHVQAFLRGPLQTLSHKGCNGIVGAREFATEHFTCDESYHGTTRASATAVASGSGARTRVDITKTDAFRPKVLQEWKRYCDEAATLRATFRI
;
A
#
# COMPACT_ATOMS: atom_id res chain seq x y z
N MET A 1 10.57 1.78 -71.49
CA MET A 1 9.97 2.50 -70.37
C MET A 1 11.07 3.36 -69.79
N ASP A 2 11.02 4.67 -70.03
CA ASP A 2 11.99 5.61 -69.49
C ASP A 2 11.74 5.74 -67.99
N SER A 3 12.49 4.98 -67.18
CA SER A 3 12.55 5.18 -65.75
C SER A 3 13.26 6.52 -65.52
N ASN A 4 12.48 7.61 -65.44
CA ASN A 4 12.99 8.88 -64.97
C ASN A 4 13.66 8.62 -63.61
N PRO A 5 14.97 8.86 -63.45
CA PRO A 5 15.61 8.71 -62.16
C PRO A 5 14.86 9.63 -61.20
N LEU A 6 14.27 9.04 -60.15
CA LEU A 6 13.59 9.75 -59.08
C LEU A 6 14.56 10.80 -58.55
N THR A 7 14.40 12.05 -58.98
CA THR A 7 15.22 13.16 -58.53
C THR A 7 14.78 13.48 -57.12
N LEU A 8 15.53 12.96 -56.15
CA LEU A 8 15.26 13.16 -54.75
C LEU A 8 15.29 14.67 -54.43
N PRO A 9 14.27 15.24 -53.78
CA PRO A 9 14.19 16.67 -53.49
C PRO A 9 15.37 17.13 -52.61
N GLY A 10 15.82 18.38 -52.74
CA GLY A 10 16.92 18.92 -51.92
C GLY A 10 16.60 19.01 -50.42
N ASN A 11 17.64 19.12 -49.57
CA ASN A 11 17.51 19.12 -48.10
C ASN A 11 16.51 20.17 -47.56
N GLN A 12 16.48 21.37 -48.15
CA GLN A 12 15.50 22.41 -47.76
C GLN A 12 14.05 22.00 -48.01
N ALA A 13 13.77 21.32 -49.13
CA ALA A 13 12.43 20.85 -49.45
C ALA A 13 12.00 19.70 -48.52
N LEU A 14 12.96 18.85 -48.12
CA LEU A 14 12.73 17.83 -47.10
C LEU A 14 12.43 18.44 -45.73
N ILE A 15 13.20 19.43 -45.29
CA ILE A 15 12.99 20.13 -44.02
C ILE A 15 11.64 20.83 -44.01
N ALA A 16 11.30 21.57 -45.08
CA ALA A 16 10.02 22.24 -45.20
C ALA A 16 8.84 21.25 -45.19
N ARG A 17 8.99 20.09 -45.84
CA ARG A 17 7.98 19.02 -45.80
C ARG A 17 7.87 18.36 -44.44
N ALA A 18 8.99 18.12 -43.75
CA ALA A 18 8.99 17.60 -42.40
C ALA A 18 8.28 18.58 -41.45
N GLN A 19 8.61 19.87 -41.53
CA GLN A 19 7.94 20.92 -40.76
C GLN A 19 6.45 21.02 -41.07
N ALA A 20 6.04 20.95 -42.35
CA ALA A 20 4.63 20.94 -42.74
C ALA A 20 3.89 19.70 -42.25
N ALA A 21 4.53 18.52 -42.32
CA ALA A 21 3.97 17.27 -41.82
C ALA A 21 3.82 17.30 -40.28
N VAL A 22 4.83 17.80 -39.56
CA VAL A 22 4.79 18.05 -38.12
C VAL A 22 3.64 19.00 -37.76
N ALA A 23 3.47 20.09 -38.51
CA ALA A 23 2.39 21.05 -38.29
C ALA A 23 0.98 20.45 -38.54
N SER A 24 0.90 19.39 -39.36
CA SER A 24 -0.37 18.71 -39.68
C SER A 24 -0.78 17.63 -38.67
N TRP A 25 0.03 17.33 -37.65
CA TRP A 25 -0.19 16.24 -36.69
C TRP A 25 -1.32 16.47 -35.66
N THR A 26 -2.24 17.40 -35.90
CA THR A 26 -3.27 17.80 -34.93
C THR A 26 -4.37 16.77 -34.64
N SER A 27 -4.48 15.66 -35.39
CA SER A 27 -5.63 14.74 -35.22
C SER A 27 -5.35 13.22 -35.32
N SER A 28 -4.22 12.75 -35.85
CA SER A 28 -3.79 11.35 -35.77
C SER A 28 -2.35 11.23 -36.26
N PRO A 29 -1.40 10.69 -35.48
CA PRO A 29 -0.01 10.71 -35.90
C PRO A 29 0.24 9.59 -36.93
N LYS A 30 0.47 9.99 -38.18
CA LYS A 30 1.19 9.16 -39.15
C LYS A 30 2.68 9.37 -38.90
N LYS A 31 3.38 8.30 -38.56
CA LYS A 31 4.85 8.27 -38.57
C LYS A 31 5.34 8.63 -39.96
N LEU A 32 6.47 9.33 -40.05
CA LEU A 32 7.07 9.69 -41.33
C LEU A 32 8.20 8.73 -41.62
N VAL A 33 8.13 8.07 -42.76
CA VAL A 33 9.18 7.15 -43.20
C VAL A 33 9.92 7.79 -44.36
N PHE A 34 11.22 8.05 -44.17
CA PHE A 34 12.11 8.53 -45.21
C PHE A 34 12.96 7.36 -45.70
N GLN A 35 12.93 7.10 -47.00
CA GLN A 35 13.84 6.15 -47.63
C GLN A 35 15.28 6.68 -47.54
N THR A 36 16.22 5.86 -47.07
CA THR A 36 17.65 6.20 -47.10
C THR A 36 18.21 6.00 -48.50
N GLN A 37 19.27 6.72 -48.82
CA GLN A 37 20.02 6.54 -50.06
C GLN A 37 20.85 5.25 -50.04
N TYR A 38 21.30 4.83 -48.85
CA TYR A 38 22.12 3.63 -48.65
C TYR A 38 21.34 2.54 -47.92
N ASP A 39 21.35 1.32 -48.46
CA ASP A 39 20.58 0.19 -47.96
C ASP A 39 21.20 -0.52 -46.74
N TYR A 40 22.45 -0.19 -46.40
CA TYR A 40 23.29 -0.98 -45.50
C TYR A 40 23.50 -0.37 -44.10
N ALA A 41 22.93 0.81 -43.81
CA ALA A 41 23.05 1.37 -42.47
C ALA A 41 22.26 0.53 -41.46
N GLU A 42 22.97 -0.06 -40.50
CA GLU A 42 22.39 -0.83 -39.40
C GLU A 42 22.12 0.03 -38.16
N SER A 43 22.78 1.18 -38.07
CA SER A 43 22.68 2.11 -36.94
C SER A 43 22.85 3.56 -37.39
N PHE A 44 22.54 4.49 -36.49
CA PHE A 44 22.63 5.93 -36.75
C PHE A 44 24.03 6.39 -37.12
N CYS A 45 25.08 5.84 -36.49
CA CYS A 45 26.46 6.19 -36.79
C CYS A 45 26.96 5.70 -38.15
N GLN A 46 26.24 4.76 -38.78
CA GLN A 46 26.55 4.26 -40.12
C GLN A 46 25.85 5.06 -41.23
N LEU A 47 24.97 6.01 -40.90
CA LEU A 47 24.37 6.90 -41.89
C LEU A 47 25.46 7.77 -42.52
N GLN A 48 25.40 7.92 -43.84
CA GLN A 48 26.36 8.71 -44.61
C GLN A 48 25.68 9.77 -45.46
N GLY A 49 26.44 10.78 -45.87
CA GLY A 49 26.02 11.80 -46.84
C GLY A 49 24.70 12.47 -46.45
N ARG A 50 23.72 12.41 -47.36
CA ARG A 50 22.42 13.06 -47.20
C ARG A 50 21.63 12.51 -46.01
N ASP A 51 21.66 11.21 -45.78
CA ASP A 51 20.85 10.57 -44.74
C ASP A 51 21.32 10.99 -43.35
N SER A 52 22.65 11.06 -43.15
CA SER A 52 23.26 11.57 -41.91
C SER A 52 22.86 13.02 -41.62
N VAL A 53 22.90 13.88 -42.64
CA VAL A 53 22.50 15.29 -42.51
C VAL A 53 21.01 15.41 -42.19
N LEU A 54 20.15 14.66 -42.89
CA LEU A 54 18.70 14.67 -42.63
C LEU A 54 18.40 14.21 -41.20
N ALA A 55 18.96 13.07 -40.79
CA ALA A 55 18.76 12.52 -39.46
C ALA A 55 19.26 13.49 -38.37
N SER A 56 20.43 14.13 -38.58
CA SER A 56 20.98 15.13 -37.66
C SER A 56 20.09 16.38 -37.55
N VAL A 57 19.56 16.88 -38.67
CA VAL A 57 18.68 18.05 -38.67
C VAL A 57 17.35 17.75 -37.97
N LEU A 58 16.76 16.58 -38.25
CA LEU A 58 15.52 16.16 -37.60
C LEU A 58 15.72 15.93 -36.11
N HIS A 59 16.82 15.31 -35.71
CA HIS A 59 17.17 15.09 -34.32
C HIS A 59 17.41 16.41 -33.57
N ALA A 60 18.12 17.37 -34.19
CA ALA A 60 18.38 18.69 -33.62
C ALA A 60 17.13 19.57 -33.42
N THR A 61 15.94 19.11 -33.84
CA THR A 61 14.70 19.82 -33.54
C THR A 61 14.22 19.62 -32.11
N ASP A 62 14.72 18.59 -31.40
CA ASP A 62 14.26 18.16 -30.07
C ASP A 62 12.76 17.81 -29.97
N LEU A 63 12.02 17.86 -31.09
CA LEU A 63 10.59 17.56 -31.16
C LEU A 63 10.34 16.15 -31.70
N LEU A 64 11.37 15.53 -32.28
CA LEU A 64 11.29 14.31 -33.07
C LEU A 64 12.29 13.28 -32.57
N ASP A 65 11.79 12.06 -32.34
CA ASP A 65 12.64 10.90 -32.25
C ASP A 65 12.88 10.36 -33.65
N VAL A 66 14.16 10.10 -33.96
CA VAL A 66 14.62 9.61 -35.25
C VAL A 66 15.21 8.22 -35.02
N TYR A 67 14.68 7.25 -35.77
CA TYR A 67 15.13 5.87 -35.71
C TYR A 67 15.63 5.43 -37.08
N VAL A 68 16.76 4.72 -37.08
CA VAL A 68 17.20 3.93 -38.23
C VAL A 68 16.51 2.58 -38.13
N VAL A 69 15.72 2.22 -39.13
CA VAL A 69 14.93 1.00 -39.13
C VAL A 69 15.29 0.12 -40.31
N LYS A 70 15.64 -1.13 -40.01
CA LYS A 70 15.87 -2.15 -41.02
C LYS A 70 14.54 -2.76 -41.40
N VAL A 71 14.13 -2.57 -42.64
CA VAL A 71 12.92 -3.15 -43.20
C VAL A 71 13.32 -4.33 -44.06
N GLU A 72 12.68 -5.46 -43.80
CA GLU A 72 12.85 -6.67 -44.58
C GLU A 72 11.54 -6.98 -45.30
N MET A 73 11.62 -7.12 -46.62
CA MET A 73 10.56 -7.67 -47.44
C MET A 73 10.95 -9.09 -47.83
N VAL A 74 10.08 -10.05 -47.51
CA VAL A 74 10.23 -11.44 -47.90
C VAL A 74 9.16 -11.75 -48.95
N ARG A 75 9.60 -12.15 -50.14
CA ARG A 75 8.74 -12.67 -51.20
C ARG A 75 8.94 -14.17 -51.31
N GLU A 76 7.86 -14.93 -51.17
CA GLU A 76 7.88 -16.36 -51.45
C GLU A 76 7.06 -16.64 -52.70
N GLY A 77 7.54 -17.54 -53.55
CA GLY A 77 6.82 -17.90 -54.74
C GLY A 77 7.42 -19.07 -55.49
N ARG A 78 6.76 -19.43 -56.60
CA ARG A 78 7.16 -20.57 -57.43
C ARG A 78 8.41 -20.25 -58.22
N CYS A 79 9.34 -21.20 -58.24
CA CYS A 79 10.58 -21.08 -58.99
C CYS A 79 10.37 -21.25 -60.49
N ARG A 80 10.92 -20.34 -61.32
CA ARG A 80 11.00 -20.49 -62.79
C ARG A 80 11.87 -21.65 -63.29
N MET A 81 12.75 -22.15 -62.45
CA MET A 81 13.81 -23.07 -62.88
C MET A 81 13.34 -24.51 -62.90
N SER A 82 13.80 -25.25 -63.91
CA SER A 82 13.63 -26.70 -63.89
C SER A 82 14.33 -27.31 -62.65
N PRO A 83 13.81 -28.42 -62.11
CA PRO A 83 14.44 -29.18 -61.02
C PRO A 83 15.96 -29.37 -61.18
N ALA A 84 16.40 -29.69 -62.40
CA ALA A 84 17.80 -29.95 -62.71
C ALA A 84 18.68 -28.69 -62.74
N GLN A 85 18.12 -27.53 -63.10
CA GLN A 85 18.84 -26.25 -63.03
C GLN A 85 18.98 -25.79 -61.57
N LEU A 86 17.91 -25.93 -60.78
CA LEU A 86 17.90 -25.59 -59.36
C LEU A 86 18.92 -26.42 -58.57
N HIS A 87 18.94 -27.74 -58.80
CA HIS A 87 19.89 -28.64 -58.14
C HIS A 87 21.35 -28.29 -58.49
N ARG A 88 21.62 -27.94 -59.76
CA ARG A 88 22.93 -27.45 -60.20
C ARG A 88 23.32 -26.15 -59.52
N ASN A 89 22.40 -25.19 -59.42
CA ASN A 89 22.66 -23.90 -58.78
C ASN A 89 22.88 -24.04 -57.27
N ARG A 90 22.13 -24.90 -56.59
CA ARG A 90 22.32 -25.18 -55.15
C ARG A 90 23.68 -25.83 -54.87
N ALA A 91 24.08 -26.81 -55.70
CA ALA A 91 25.40 -27.44 -55.55
C ALA A 91 26.56 -26.44 -55.76
N ARG A 92 26.35 -25.39 -56.58
CA ARG A 92 27.30 -24.28 -56.74
C ARG A 92 27.30 -23.34 -55.53
N LEU A 93 26.12 -22.95 -55.03
CA LEU A 93 25.99 -22.08 -53.85
C LEU A 93 26.64 -22.67 -52.59
N HIS A 94 26.62 -23.99 -52.40
CA HIS A 94 27.31 -24.62 -51.27
C HIS A 94 28.83 -24.75 -51.44
N ARG A 95 29.38 -24.51 -52.64
CA ARG A 95 30.83 -24.67 -52.91
C ARG A 95 31.63 -23.37 -52.76
N TYR A 96 30.98 -22.22 -52.76
CA TYR A 96 31.65 -20.92 -52.75
C TYR A 96 31.05 -20.04 -51.67
N SER A 97 31.91 -19.40 -50.87
CA SER A 97 31.49 -18.38 -49.91
C SER A 97 30.88 -17.20 -50.66
N TYR A 98 29.88 -16.55 -50.07
CA TYR A 98 29.20 -15.39 -50.67
C TYR A 98 30.19 -14.23 -50.94
N ASP A 99 31.31 -14.18 -50.21
CA ASP A 99 32.31 -13.11 -50.28
C ASP A 99 33.32 -13.26 -51.44
N ASP A 100 33.38 -14.41 -52.12
CA ASP A 100 34.39 -14.70 -53.17
C ASP A 100 33.92 -14.40 -54.61
N TYR A 101 32.72 -13.83 -54.79
CA TYR A 101 32.16 -13.58 -56.13
C TYR A 101 32.45 -12.17 -56.63
N ASP A 102 33.34 -12.07 -57.62
CA ASP A 102 33.47 -10.89 -58.47
C ASP A 102 32.18 -10.70 -59.28
N HIS A 103 31.58 -9.51 -59.22
CA HIS A 103 30.25 -9.20 -59.76
C HIS A 103 30.18 -9.15 -61.31
N GLY A 104 31.25 -9.56 -62.01
CA GLY A 104 31.37 -9.49 -63.46
C GLY A 104 30.76 -10.67 -64.21
N ASN A 105 29.55 -10.48 -64.76
CA ASN A 105 28.93 -11.19 -65.89
C ASN A 105 28.70 -12.72 -65.87
N ASP A 106 29.33 -13.50 -65.00
CA ASP A 106 29.15 -14.97 -64.95
C ASP A 106 28.21 -15.44 -63.81
N TRP A 107 27.33 -14.55 -63.36
CA TRP A 107 26.38 -14.88 -62.30
C TRP A 107 25.41 -15.96 -62.81
N PRO A 108 25.28 -17.11 -62.12
CA PRO A 108 24.30 -18.11 -62.49
C PRO A 108 22.93 -17.43 -62.46
N ASN A 109 22.16 -17.52 -63.55
CA ASN A 109 20.76 -17.09 -63.59
C ASN A 109 20.12 -17.47 -62.25
N TYR A 110 19.86 -16.51 -61.37
CA TYR A 110 19.19 -16.84 -60.14
C TYR A 110 17.79 -17.31 -60.49
N ALA A 111 17.26 -18.20 -59.66
CA ALA A 111 15.86 -18.52 -59.76
C ALA A 111 15.03 -17.24 -59.60
N SER A 112 14.34 -16.82 -60.66
CA SER A 112 13.31 -15.80 -60.57
C SER A 112 12.03 -16.42 -60.03
N ILE A 113 11.30 -15.64 -59.22
CA ILE A 113 9.94 -16.00 -58.81
C ILE A 113 9.01 -15.67 -59.97
N ASP A 114 8.26 -16.67 -60.44
CA ASP A 114 7.27 -16.52 -61.53
C ASP A 114 6.00 -15.86 -61.00
N ASP A 115 5.47 -16.45 -59.93
CA ASP A 115 4.27 -16.04 -59.22
C ASP A 115 4.63 -15.84 -57.74
N VAL A 116 4.56 -14.60 -57.27
CA VAL A 116 4.71 -14.27 -55.84
C VAL A 116 3.45 -14.76 -55.12
N ALA A 117 3.60 -15.78 -54.28
CA ALA A 117 2.51 -16.34 -53.50
C ALA A 117 2.25 -15.52 -52.23
N THR A 118 3.32 -15.08 -51.57
CA THR A 118 3.25 -14.24 -50.37
C THR A 118 4.29 -13.14 -50.46
N GLU A 119 3.92 -11.95 -50.00
CA GLU A 119 4.81 -10.81 -49.81
C GLU A 119 4.57 -10.28 -48.41
N THR A 120 5.60 -10.30 -47.57
CA THR A 120 5.53 -9.81 -46.19
C THR A 120 6.59 -8.75 -45.99
N VAL A 121 6.22 -7.66 -45.33
CA VAL A 121 7.12 -6.55 -44.99
C VAL A 121 7.14 -6.43 -43.48
N ALA A 122 8.32 -6.47 -42.88
CA ALA A 122 8.50 -6.34 -41.44
C ALA A 122 9.68 -5.45 -41.10
N ALA A 123 9.52 -4.63 -40.05
CA ALA A 123 10.65 -3.97 -39.41
C ALA A 123 11.40 -5.01 -38.54
N LYS A 124 12.71 -5.15 -38.75
CA LYS A 124 13.54 -6.15 -38.07
C LYS A 124 14.33 -5.59 -36.90
N SER A 125 14.92 -4.42 -37.08
CA SER A 125 15.69 -3.74 -36.03
C SER A 125 15.41 -2.24 -36.08
N TRP A 126 15.42 -1.61 -34.90
CA TRP A 126 15.33 -0.17 -34.75
C TRP A 126 16.52 0.28 -33.93
N SER A 127 17.20 1.32 -34.40
CA SER A 127 18.33 1.94 -33.71
C SER A 127 18.01 3.42 -33.49
N ASP A 128 18.13 3.89 -32.25
CA ASP A 128 17.91 5.31 -31.93
C ASP A 128 19.12 6.18 -32.32
N ALA A 129 19.00 7.50 -32.13
CA ALA A 129 20.08 8.45 -32.41
C ALA A 129 21.39 8.21 -31.61
N HIS A 130 21.32 7.44 -30.52
CA HIS A 130 22.46 7.07 -29.69
C HIS A 130 23.03 5.69 -30.06
N ASN A 131 22.49 5.04 -31.11
CA ASN A 131 22.79 3.66 -31.51
C ASN A 131 22.37 2.59 -30.50
N ASN A 132 21.39 2.87 -29.65
CA ASN A 132 20.78 1.83 -28.84
C ASN A 132 19.77 1.05 -29.69
N ASP A 133 19.80 -0.27 -29.60
CA ASP A 133 18.74 -1.11 -30.15
C ASP A 133 17.46 -0.90 -29.35
N VAL A 134 16.37 -0.57 -30.06
CA VAL A 134 15.06 -0.35 -29.46
C VAL A 134 14.08 -1.38 -29.99
N GLU A 135 13.30 -2.00 -29.11
CA GLU A 135 12.28 -2.96 -29.51
C GLU A 135 10.93 -2.26 -29.62
N PHE A 136 10.50 -1.96 -30.85
CA PHE A 136 9.17 -1.43 -31.12
C PHE A 136 8.26 -2.48 -31.75
N LYS A 137 7.07 -2.65 -31.18
CA LYS A 137 5.99 -3.47 -31.77
C LYS A 137 5.09 -2.61 -32.65
N ILE A 138 5.70 -1.90 -33.59
CA ILE A 138 4.96 -1.00 -34.47
C ILE A 138 5.10 -1.50 -35.90
N GLU A 139 3.96 -1.76 -36.54
CA GLU A 139 3.90 -2.09 -37.96
C GLU A 139 4.13 -0.84 -38.80
N LEU A 140 4.98 -0.91 -39.84
CA LEU A 140 5.19 0.17 -40.80
C LEU A 140 4.27 -0.03 -42.01
N ASP A 141 3.36 0.92 -42.28
CA ASP A 141 2.58 0.92 -43.52
C ASP A 141 3.31 1.77 -44.55
N LEU A 142 4.30 1.17 -45.20
CA LEU A 142 5.14 1.85 -46.18
C LEU A 142 4.36 2.39 -47.38
N SER A 143 3.14 1.91 -47.63
CA SER A 143 2.32 2.39 -48.74
C SER A 143 1.75 3.79 -48.49
N THR A 144 1.47 4.13 -47.23
CA THR A 144 0.87 5.42 -46.85
C THR A 144 1.79 6.34 -46.07
N GLU A 145 2.87 5.80 -45.50
CA GLU A 145 3.77 6.53 -44.58
C GLU A 145 5.10 6.97 -45.22
N LEU A 146 5.41 6.48 -46.42
CA LEU A 146 6.62 6.88 -47.13
C LEU A 146 6.49 8.31 -47.69
N VAL A 147 7.32 9.23 -47.21
CA VAL A 147 7.24 10.67 -47.52
C VAL A 147 7.42 10.96 -49.02
N HIS A 148 8.16 10.11 -49.74
CA HIS A 148 8.40 10.27 -51.16
C HIS A 148 7.33 9.62 -52.05
N GLY A 149 6.30 8.97 -51.49
CA GLY A 149 5.18 8.44 -52.27
C GLY A 149 5.65 7.50 -53.38
N GLY A 150 6.22 6.37 -53.00
CA GLY A 150 6.77 5.38 -53.92
C GLY A 150 6.84 4.00 -53.27
N ASN A 151 7.18 2.99 -54.06
CA ASN A 151 7.44 1.65 -53.52
C ASN A 151 8.92 1.58 -53.10
N LEU A 152 9.17 1.37 -51.79
CA LEU A 152 10.52 1.25 -51.21
C LEU A 152 11.38 0.18 -51.93
N PHE A 153 10.72 -0.81 -52.52
CA PHE A 153 11.30 -1.94 -53.22
C PHE A 153 11.03 -1.89 -54.74
N ALA A 154 10.81 -0.69 -55.31
CA ALA A 154 10.63 -0.53 -56.77
C ALA A 154 11.91 -0.83 -57.55
N ASP A 155 13.07 -0.40 -57.03
CA ASP A 155 14.36 -0.46 -57.71
C ASP A 155 15.18 -1.72 -57.35
N THR A 156 14.61 -2.64 -56.56
CA THR A 156 15.29 -3.90 -56.20
C THR A 156 15.23 -4.90 -57.33
N SER A 157 16.13 -4.76 -58.31
CA SER A 157 16.34 -5.78 -59.34
C SER A 157 17.04 -7.03 -58.81
N SER A 158 17.73 -6.94 -57.66
CA SER A 158 18.40 -8.06 -56.99
C SER A 158 18.00 -8.14 -55.50
N PRO A 159 17.62 -9.32 -54.99
CA PRO A 159 17.43 -9.54 -53.56
C PRO A 159 18.78 -9.67 -52.85
N ASN A 160 18.79 -9.40 -51.55
CA ASN A 160 19.97 -9.53 -50.70
C ASN A 160 20.28 -11.01 -50.40
N GLU A 161 19.24 -11.82 -50.22
CA GLU A 161 19.38 -13.26 -49.95
C GLU A 161 18.39 -14.07 -50.80
N HIS A 162 18.84 -15.26 -51.20
CA HIS A 162 18.04 -16.26 -51.90
C HIS A 162 18.01 -17.55 -51.08
N MET A 163 16.83 -17.95 -50.61
CA MET A 163 16.64 -19.22 -49.92
C MET A 163 15.73 -20.16 -50.74
N TYR A 164 16.17 -21.40 -50.92
CA TYR A 164 15.41 -22.44 -51.59
C TYR A 164 14.76 -23.35 -50.53
N ARG A 165 13.45 -23.22 -50.31
CA ARG A 165 12.74 -23.99 -49.26
C ARG A 165 12.19 -25.33 -49.78
N ASP A 166 12.18 -26.31 -48.87
CA ASP A 166 11.33 -27.53 -48.86
C ASP A 166 11.22 -28.38 -50.13
N TRP A 167 12.35 -28.64 -50.81
CA TRP A 167 12.39 -29.62 -51.91
C TRP A 167 11.94 -31.04 -51.49
N ALA A 168 12.20 -31.44 -50.24
CA ALA A 168 11.99 -32.82 -49.79
C ALA A 168 10.51 -33.17 -49.51
N LYS A 169 9.61 -32.19 -49.43
CA LYS A 169 8.21 -32.40 -49.02
C LYS A 169 7.18 -31.66 -49.88
N ALA A 170 7.55 -30.57 -50.58
CA ALA A 170 6.64 -29.87 -51.47
C ALA A 170 6.65 -30.47 -52.88
N LYS A 171 5.48 -30.53 -53.54
CA LYS A 171 5.36 -31.02 -54.93
C LYS A 171 6.05 -30.10 -55.95
N GLU A 172 6.35 -28.85 -55.59
CA GLU A 172 6.95 -27.83 -56.46
C GLU A 172 7.97 -26.99 -55.65
N PRO A 173 9.13 -26.60 -56.24
CA PRO A 173 10.12 -25.78 -55.56
C PRO A 173 9.65 -24.35 -55.32
N ASN A 174 9.68 -23.93 -54.05
CA ASN A 174 9.48 -22.54 -53.66
C ASN A 174 10.82 -21.84 -53.43
N VAL A 175 10.89 -20.59 -53.86
CA VAL A 175 12.00 -19.68 -53.61
C VAL A 175 11.51 -18.56 -52.72
N GLU A 176 12.32 -18.27 -51.72
CA GLU A 176 12.18 -17.13 -50.84
C GLU A 176 13.28 -16.13 -51.21
N MET A 177 12.87 -14.90 -51.53
CA MET A 177 13.74 -13.77 -51.80
C MET A 177 13.59 -12.75 -50.70
N THR A 178 14.71 -12.41 -50.07
CA THR A 178 14.75 -11.43 -49.00
C THR A 178 15.36 -10.13 -49.51
N PHE A 179 14.62 -9.05 -49.40
CA PHE A 179 15.05 -7.70 -49.73
C PHE A 179 15.17 -6.90 -48.43
N ARG A 180 16.33 -6.29 -48.22
CA ARG A 180 16.61 -5.46 -47.05
C ARG A 180 16.80 -4.02 -47.49
N ARG A 181 16.14 -3.13 -46.77
CA ARG A 181 16.22 -1.69 -46.95
C ARG A 181 16.38 -1.04 -45.60
N CYS A 182 17.04 0.11 -45.61
CA CYS A 182 17.11 0.99 -44.46
C CYS A 182 16.14 2.15 -44.68
N VAL A 183 15.46 2.58 -43.62
CA VAL A 183 14.61 3.77 -43.62
C VAL A 183 14.85 4.57 -42.35
N LEU A 184 14.67 5.88 -42.43
CA LEU A 184 14.57 6.73 -41.25
C LEU A 184 13.10 6.85 -40.88
N VAL A 185 12.74 6.35 -39.70
CA VAL A 185 11.41 6.53 -39.12
C VAL A 185 11.47 7.69 -38.15
N VAL A 186 10.60 8.66 -38.38
CA VAL A 186 10.58 9.92 -37.64
C VAL A 186 9.22 10.06 -36.98
N TRP A 187 9.26 10.30 -35.67
CA TRP A 187 8.08 10.27 -34.82
C TRP A 187 8.10 11.47 -33.85
N PRO A 188 6.96 12.13 -33.57
CA PRO A 188 6.93 13.11 -32.48
C PRO A 188 7.31 12.46 -31.13
N GLN A 189 8.25 13.07 -30.41
CA GLN A 189 8.79 12.50 -29.17
C GLN A 189 7.71 12.14 -28.13
N SER A 190 6.64 12.95 -28.06
CA SER A 190 5.46 12.72 -27.20
C SER A 190 4.74 11.38 -27.41
N ARG A 191 4.97 10.70 -28.55
CA ARG A 191 4.30 9.45 -28.93
C ARG A 191 5.25 8.27 -29.06
N ALA A 192 6.51 8.49 -29.44
CA ALA A 192 7.56 7.47 -29.34
C ALA A 192 7.66 6.95 -27.89
N PHE A 193 7.47 7.87 -26.95
CA PHE A 193 7.26 7.59 -25.55
C PHE A 193 6.12 6.59 -25.27
N VAL A 194 4.92 6.82 -25.81
CA VAL A 194 3.77 5.91 -25.65
C VAL A 194 4.06 4.55 -26.28
N ALA A 195 4.73 4.54 -27.43
CA ALA A 195 4.99 3.33 -28.18
C ALA A 195 6.11 2.45 -27.58
N ALA A 196 7.14 3.06 -26.97
CA ALA A 196 8.20 2.35 -26.26
C ALA A 196 7.67 1.63 -25.01
N GLY A 197 6.57 2.13 -24.44
CA GLY A 197 6.01 1.61 -23.19
C GLY A 197 6.76 2.10 -21.95
N PHE A 198 6.26 1.74 -20.77
CA PHE A 198 6.74 2.32 -19.52
C PHE A 198 8.21 1.96 -19.21
N LYS A 199 8.58 0.69 -19.37
CA LYS A 199 9.89 0.17 -18.95
C LYS A 199 11.09 0.78 -19.69
N PRO A 200 11.13 0.89 -21.04
CA PRO A 200 12.27 1.50 -21.73
C PRO A 200 12.43 2.99 -21.42
N ASN A 201 11.32 3.73 -21.30
CA ASN A 201 11.35 5.14 -20.93
C ASN A 201 11.91 5.32 -19.52
N LEU A 202 11.49 4.49 -18.56
CA LEU A 202 12.01 4.53 -17.20
C LEU A 202 13.52 4.25 -17.15
N ALA A 203 14.00 3.29 -17.95
CA ALA A 203 15.44 3.00 -18.04
C ALA A 203 16.24 4.20 -18.57
N ARG A 204 15.69 4.89 -19.59
CA ARG A 204 16.26 6.13 -20.13
C ARG A 204 16.31 7.24 -19.08
N ASP A 205 15.24 7.40 -18.31
CA ASP A 205 15.16 8.47 -17.30
C ASP A 205 16.08 8.22 -16.11
N VAL A 206 16.26 6.95 -15.73
CA VAL A 206 17.27 6.57 -14.73
C VAL A 206 18.68 6.92 -15.22
N ALA A 207 18.98 6.65 -16.50
CA ALA A 207 20.27 7.03 -17.09
C ALA A 207 20.45 8.55 -17.16
N ALA A 208 19.40 9.30 -17.55
CA ALA A 208 19.42 10.76 -17.61
C ALA A 208 19.63 11.40 -16.22
N ALA A 209 18.92 10.91 -15.20
CA ALA A 209 19.11 11.36 -13.83
C ALA A 209 20.51 11.03 -13.29
N ALA A 210 21.06 9.86 -13.64
CA ALA A 210 22.44 9.49 -13.29
C ALA A 210 23.48 10.39 -13.99
N ALA A 211 23.19 10.87 -15.20
CA ALA A 211 24.00 11.87 -15.91
C ALA A 211 23.83 13.30 -15.38
N GLY A 212 22.97 13.53 -14.39
CA GLY A 212 22.71 14.84 -13.77
C GLY A 212 21.56 15.63 -14.39
N ASP A 213 20.92 15.12 -15.44
CA ASP A 213 19.75 15.76 -16.06
C ASP A 213 18.46 15.45 -15.29
N LYS A 214 18.32 16.07 -14.12
CA LYS A 214 17.12 15.92 -13.27
C LYS A 214 15.87 16.53 -13.90
N ALA A 215 16.02 17.59 -14.69
CA ALA A 215 14.89 18.29 -15.30
C ALA A 215 14.28 17.44 -16.42
N GLY A 216 15.10 16.88 -17.30
CA GLY A 216 14.67 15.95 -18.35
C GLY A 216 14.05 14.68 -17.78
N ALA A 217 14.67 14.08 -16.75
CA ALA A 217 14.11 12.93 -16.05
C ALA A 217 12.75 13.24 -15.41
N THR A 218 12.57 14.44 -14.82
CA THR A 218 11.29 14.85 -14.22
C THR A 218 10.21 15.07 -15.27
N ALA A 219 10.53 15.75 -16.38
CA ALA A 219 9.58 15.98 -17.47
C ALA A 219 9.11 14.65 -18.10
N THR A 220 10.04 13.72 -18.26
CA THR A 220 9.74 12.40 -18.85
C THR A 220 8.92 11.53 -17.89
N LEU A 221 9.25 11.51 -16.60
CA LEU A 221 8.42 10.90 -15.56
C LEU A 221 6.99 11.47 -15.53
N CYS A 222 6.83 12.78 -15.69
CA CYS A 222 5.53 13.43 -15.76
C CYS A 222 4.73 12.98 -16.99
N SER A 223 5.39 12.88 -18.14
CA SER A 223 4.80 12.29 -19.34
C SER A 223 4.36 10.83 -19.06
N MET A 224 5.15 10.04 -18.33
CA MET A 224 4.84 8.62 -18.03
C MET A 224 3.57 8.54 -17.22
N ALA A 225 3.48 9.35 -16.16
CA ALA A 225 2.33 9.38 -15.27
C ALA A 225 1.03 9.83 -15.97
N THR A 226 1.12 10.66 -17.01
CA THR A 226 -0.04 11.16 -17.76
C THR A 226 -0.47 10.26 -18.91
N SER A 227 0.47 9.60 -19.60
CA SER A 227 0.15 8.80 -20.79
C SER A 227 -0.08 7.32 -20.52
N ALA A 228 0.46 6.77 -19.43
CA ALA A 228 0.34 5.36 -19.13
C ALA A 228 -1.07 5.01 -18.63
N THR A 229 -1.62 3.90 -19.13
CA THR A 229 -2.94 3.38 -18.71
C THR A 229 -2.87 2.42 -17.53
N SER A 230 -1.70 1.82 -17.32
CA SER A 230 -1.43 0.86 -16.24
C SER A 230 0.05 0.84 -15.92
N ILE A 231 0.40 0.49 -14.69
CA ILE A 231 1.79 0.34 -14.24
C ILE A 231 1.93 -0.91 -13.37
N LEU A 232 2.96 -1.72 -13.64
CA LEU A 232 3.26 -2.90 -12.84
C LEU A 232 3.96 -2.50 -11.54
N SER A 233 3.86 -3.32 -10.49
CA SER A 233 4.50 -3.02 -9.20
C SER A 233 6.03 -2.85 -9.31
N THR A 234 6.70 -3.62 -10.16
CA THR A 234 8.15 -3.47 -10.40
C THR A 234 8.50 -2.18 -11.12
N GLU A 235 7.63 -1.69 -11.99
CA GLU A 235 7.80 -0.42 -12.69
C GLU A 235 7.55 0.75 -11.73
N LEU A 236 6.53 0.63 -10.88
CA LEU A 236 6.24 1.61 -9.82
C LEU A 236 7.42 1.74 -8.86
N VAL A 237 8.05 0.63 -8.44
CA VAL A 237 9.26 0.66 -7.58
C VAL A 237 10.33 1.56 -8.18
N SER A 238 10.76 1.26 -9.41
CA SER A 238 11.82 2.03 -10.08
C SER A 238 11.40 3.48 -10.36
N ALA A 239 10.13 3.72 -10.67
CA ALA A 239 9.61 5.07 -10.90
C ALA A 239 9.55 5.90 -9.61
N LEU A 240 9.20 5.30 -8.46
CA LEU A 240 9.22 5.96 -7.16
C LEU A 240 10.65 6.25 -6.68
N GLU A 241 11.59 5.34 -6.91
CA GLU A 241 13.00 5.58 -6.59
C GLU A 241 13.57 6.73 -7.42
N LEU A 242 13.24 6.78 -8.71
CA LEU A 242 13.63 7.89 -9.57
C LEU A 242 12.96 9.20 -9.14
N ALA A 243 11.64 9.21 -8.92
CA ALA A 243 10.89 10.39 -8.47
C ALA A 243 11.44 10.94 -7.15
N THR A 244 11.83 10.05 -6.23
CA THR A 244 12.52 10.40 -4.98
C THR A 244 13.88 11.05 -5.23
N THR A 245 14.66 10.51 -6.18
CA THR A 245 15.99 11.02 -6.55
C THR A 245 15.94 12.42 -7.18
N VAL A 246 14.90 12.70 -7.97
CA VAL A 246 14.71 14.02 -8.63
C VAL A 246 13.85 14.98 -7.81
N GLY A 247 13.19 14.53 -6.73
CA GLY A 247 12.34 15.37 -5.87
C GLY A 247 10.96 15.68 -6.45
N ALA A 248 10.43 14.82 -7.34
CA ALA A 248 9.17 15.06 -8.05
C ALA A 248 7.94 14.50 -7.31
N SER A 249 7.49 15.21 -6.27
CA SER A 249 6.37 14.77 -5.41
C SER A 249 5.06 14.56 -6.16
N ASP A 250 4.65 15.52 -7.01
CA ASP A 250 3.40 15.44 -7.76
C ASP A 250 3.37 14.26 -8.74
N VAL A 251 4.54 13.91 -9.28
CA VAL A 251 4.68 12.78 -10.20
C VAL A 251 4.60 11.46 -9.44
N ALA A 252 5.25 11.35 -8.27
CA ALA A 252 5.12 10.17 -7.40
C ALA A 252 3.66 9.92 -7.00
N ILE A 253 2.93 10.99 -6.64
CA ILE A 253 1.50 10.94 -6.34
C ILE A 253 0.70 10.39 -7.53
N SER A 254 0.96 10.90 -8.73
CA SER A 254 0.26 10.49 -9.95
C SER A 254 0.54 9.03 -10.31
N LEU A 255 1.80 8.58 -10.15
CA LEU A 255 2.19 7.19 -10.37
C LEU A 255 1.54 6.23 -9.36
N CYS A 256 1.47 6.62 -8.10
CA CYS A 256 0.76 5.87 -7.05
C CYS A 256 -0.73 5.70 -7.38
N ARG A 257 -1.39 6.77 -7.84
CA ARG A 257 -2.79 6.73 -8.29
C ARG A 257 -2.97 5.83 -9.51
N LEU A 258 -2.05 5.91 -10.47
CA LEU A 258 -2.10 5.06 -11.67
C LEU A 258 -1.98 3.57 -11.30
N TRP A 259 -1.07 3.21 -10.39
CA TRP A 259 -0.95 1.85 -9.88
C TRP A 259 -2.19 1.41 -9.10
N ALA A 260 -2.74 2.30 -8.28
CA ALA A 260 -3.99 2.09 -7.57
C ALA A 260 -5.22 2.06 -8.49
N ALA A 261 -5.16 2.56 -9.73
CA ALA A 261 -6.21 2.35 -10.72
C ALA A 261 -6.06 1.00 -11.44
N THR A 262 -4.84 0.48 -11.52
CA THR A 262 -4.53 -0.77 -12.23
C THR A 262 -5.16 -1.98 -11.50
N PRO A 263 -5.94 -2.84 -12.19
CA PRO A 263 -6.45 -4.08 -11.62
C PRO A 263 -5.30 -4.98 -11.18
N GLN A 264 -5.25 -5.30 -9.88
CA GLN A 264 -4.23 -6.18 -9.34
C GLN A 264 -4.73 -7.63 -9.41
N PRO A 265 -3.90 -8.61 -9.83
CA PRO A 265 -4.31 -10.00 -9.91
C PRO A 265 -4.73 -10.50 -8.52
N ARG A 266 -5.99 -10.93 -8.38
CA ARG A 266 -6.55 -11.41 -7.12
C ARG A 266 -5.86 -12.72 -6.68
N GLU A 267 -5.22 -12.65 -5.52
CA GLU A 267 -5.19 -13.69 -4.47
C GLU A 267 -4.15 -14.81 -4.41
N HIS A 268 -3.38 -15.21 -5.44
CA HIS A 268 -2.49 -16.40 -5.26
C HIS A 268 -0.99 -16.26 -5.59
N ALA A 269 -0.52 -15.12 -6.08
CA ALA A 269 0.91 -14.92 -6.41
C ALA A 269 1.69 -14.02 -5.41
N TRP A 270 1.06 -13.61 -4.32
CA TRP A 270 1.56 -12.53 -3.45
C TRP A 270 2.55 -13.01 -2.38
N LYS A 271 3.45 -13.93 -2.72
CA LYS A 271 4.66 -14.23 -1.90
C LYS A 271 5.92 -13.74 -2.60
N SER A 272 5.78 -12.85 -3.59
CA SER A 272 6.90 -12.50 -4.45
C SER A 272 7.78 -11.42 -3.78
N PRO A 273 9.12 -11.52 -3.89
CA PRO A 273 10.06 -10.48 -3.45
C PRO A 273 9.77 -9.07 -3.99
N LYS A 274 8.92 -8.95 -5.02
CA LYS A 274 8.57 -7.69 -5.68
C LYS A 274 7.71 -6.77 -4.81
N GLU A 275 6.83 -7.33 -3.98
CA GLU A 275 5.99 -6.52 -3.08
C GLU A 275 6.80 -5.92 -1.94
N LEU A 276 7.80 -6.65 -1.47
CA LEU A 276 8.73 -6.13 -0.48
C LEU A 276 9.51 -4.92 -1.03
N ALA A 277 9.94 -5.00 -2.28
CA ALA A 277 10.57 -3.86 -2.94
C ALA A 277 9.61 -2.66 -3.05
N LEU A 278 8.32 -2.90 -3.31
CA LEU A 278 7.30 -1.85 -3.34
C LEU A 278 7.11 -1.16 -1.99
N VAL A 279 6.97 -1.92 -0.90
CA VAL A 279 6.85 -1.34 0.46
C VAL A 279 8.07 -0.47 0.79
N SER A 280 9.27 -0.96 0.47
CA SER A 280 10.49 -0.21 0.73
C SER A 280 10.62 1.05 -0.13
N ALA A 281 10.25 0.98 -1.42
CA ALA A 281 10.22 2.14 -2.30
C ALA A 281 9.20 3.19 -1.83
N LEU A 282 8.00 2.76 -1.40
CA LEU A 282 6.98 3.65 -0.84
C LEU A 282 7.47 4.31 0.44
N ALA A 283 8.09 3.57 1.36
CA ALA A 283 8.63 4.13 2.59
C ALA A 283 9.72 5.18 2.32
N LYS A 284 10.66 4.89 1.42
CA LYS A 284 11.69 5.85 0.98
C LYS A 284 11.07 7.11 0.38
N ALA A 285 10.07 6.94 -0.49
CA ALA A 285 9.37 8.06 -1.12
C ALA A 285 8.62 8.90 -0.09
N LEU A 286 7.96 8.29 0.90
CA LEU A 286 7.27 9.00 1.99
C LEU A 286 8.22 9.82 2.87
N HIS A 287 9.42 9.28 3.16
CA HIS A 287 10.46 10.03 3.88
C HIS A 287 10.97 11.24 3.10
N ALA A 288 11.14 11.11 1.78
CA ALA A 288 11.72 12.15 0.96
C ALA A 288 10.72 13.21 0.48
N LEU A 289 9.48 12.81 0.14
CA LEU A 289 8.50 13.65 -0.56
C LEU A 289 7.39 14.17 0.36
N GLY A 290 7.25 13.60 1.56
CA GLY A 290 6.44 14.14 2.65
C GLY A 290 4.93 13.82 2.59
N ALA A 291 4.13 14.65 3.27
CA ALA A 291 2.75 14.36 3.64
C ALA A 291 1.76 14.26 2.46
N GLY A 292 2.02 14.95 1.34
CA GLY A 292 1.13 14.87 0.16
C GLY A 292 1.05 13.46 -0.42
N LEU A 293 2.16 12.71 -0.38
CA LEU A 293 2.19 11.31 -0.79
C LEU A 293 1.49 10.39 0.23
N LEU A 294 1.56 10.73 1.52
CA LEU A 294 0.92 9.93 2.57
C LEU A 294 -0.58 9.83 2.35
N ASP A 295 -1.26 10.93 2.00
CA ASP A 295 -2.71 10.94 1.77
C ASP A 295 -3.12 9.91 0.69
N VAL A 296 -2.46 9.95 -0.48
CA VAL A 296 -2.68 8.99 -1.57
C VAL A 296 -2.32 7.56 -1.18
N VAL A 297 -1.25 7.38 -0.41
CA VAL A 297 -0.90 6.05 0.08
C VAL A 297 -2.00 5.52 1.00
N MET A 298 -2.55 6.36 1.88
CA MET A 298 -3.61 5.98 2.81
C MET A 298 -4.94 5.67 2.11
N THR A 299 -5.33 6.48 1.12
CA THR A 299 -6.64 6.35 0.45
C THR A 299 -6.62 5.32 -0.68
N ASP A 300 -5.58 5.29 -1.49
CA ASP A 300 -5.60 4.61 -2.79
C ASP A 300 -4.78 3.31 -2.78
N ILE A 301 -3.64 3.30 -2.06
CA ILE A 301 -2.70 2.17 -2.05
C ILE A 301 -2.98 1.22 -0.89
N LEU A 302 -3.13 1.74 0.32
CA LEU A 302 -3.25 0.94 1.54
C LEU A 302 -4.37 -0.11 1.49
N PRO A 303 -5.57 0.19 0.94
CA PRO A 303 -6.63 -0.82 0.80
C PRO A 303 -6.29 -1.97 -0.14
N LYS A 304 -5.29 -1.79 -1.02
CA LYS A 304 -4.82 -2.80 -1.96
C LYS A 304 -3.61 -3.58 -1.46
N LEU A 305 -2.91 -3.08 -0.44
CA LEU A 305 -1.80 -3.79 0.18
C LEU A 305 -2.33 -4.91 1.05
N ARG A 306 -1.55 -5.99 1.16
CA ARG A 306 -1.79 -6.98 2.20
C ARG A 306 -1.56 -6.33 3.55
N LYS A 307 -2.29 -6.80 4.56
CA LYS A 307 -2.17 -6.27 5.93
C LYS A 307 -0.73 -6.35 6.47
N CYS A 308 0.03 -7.38 6.10
CA CYS A 308 1.43 -7.52 6.48
C CYS A 308 2.36 -6.49 5.80
N ASP A 309 2.13 -6.21 4.52
CA ASP A 309 2.91 -5.22 3.76
C ASP A 309 2.62 -3.80 4.27
N ALA A 310 1.35 -3.53 4.57
CA ALA A 310 0.91 -2.27 5.17
C ALA A 310 1.46 -2.07 6.59
N ALA A 311 1.46 -3.13 7.42
CA ALA A 311 2.10 -3.11 8.73
C ALA A 311 3.60 -2.83 8.61
N ARG A 312 4.26 -3.46 7.62
CA ARG A 312 5.67 -3.22 7.35
C ARG A 312 5.94 -1.80 6.87
N LEU A 313 5.07 -1.23 6.03
CA LEU A 313 5.14 0.16 5.62
C LEU A 313 5.06 1.10 6.83
N ALA A 314 4.19 0.82 7.81
CA ALA A 314 4.14 1.57 9.06
C ALA A 314 5.46 1.48 9.84
N THR A 315 6.13 0.33 9.83
CA THR A 315 7.45 0.17 10.46
C THR A 315 8.54 0.93 9.72
N GLU A 316 8.55 0.89 8.39
CA GLU A 316 9.56 1.57 7.56
C GLU A 316 9.34 3.09 7.47
N TYR A 317 8.11 3.57 7.74
CA TYR A 317 7.76 4.99 7.82
C TYR A 317 7.15 5.39 9.19
N PRO A 318 7.98 5.51 10.25
CA PRO A 318 7.53 5.87 11.60
C PRO A 318 6.69 7.16 11.70
N PRO A 319 6.95 8.25 10.95
CA PRO A 319 6.16 9.47 11.03
C PRO A 319 4.67 9.27 10.70
N GLY A 320 4.34 8.35 9.77
CA GLY A 320 2.97 8.03 9.37
C GLY A 320 2.40 6.76 10.00
N ALA A 321 3.18 6.06 10.83
CA ALA A 321 2.83 4.74 11.33
C ALA A 321 1.48 4.71 12.07
N HIS A 322 1.18 5.72 12.89
CA HIS A 322 -0.10 5.79 13.60
C HIS A 322 -1.29 5.90 12.64
N ALA A 323 -1.18 6.70 11.57
CA ALA A 323 -2.23 6.83 10.56
C ALA A 323 -2.42 5.51 9.81
N ILE A 324 -1.32 4.91 9.34
CA ILE A 324 -1.31 3.63 8.61
C ILE A 324 -1.96 2.52 9.45
N VAL A 325 -1.56 2.37 10.71
CA VAL A 325 -2.12 1.34 11.59
C VAL A 325 -3.58 1.64 11.93
N SER A 326 -3.93 2.90 12.17
CA SER A 326 -5.32 3.28 12.44
C SER A 326 -6.23 2.93 11.25
N ALA A 327 -5.80 3.16 10.01
CA ALA A 327 -6.57 2.77 8.83
C ALA A 327 -6.65 1.25 8.65
N LEU A 328 -5.58 0.51 8.97
CA LEU A 328 -5.61 -0.97 8.97
C LEU A 328 -6.62 -1.53 9.97
N LEU A 329 -6.73 -0.89 11.14
CA LEU A 329 -7.64 -1.29 12.21
C LEU A 329 -9.08 -0.83 11.97
N ALA A 330 -9.29 0.23 11.19
CA ALA A 330 -10.63 0.69 10.80
C ALA A 330 -11.31 -0.22 9.76
N GLY A 331 -10.56 -1.10 9.09
CA GLY A 331 -11.10 -2.12 8.18
C GLY A 331 -11.77 -3.29 8.90
N ASP A 332 -12.28 -4.27 8.13
CA ASP A 332 -13.03 -5.43 8.64
C ASP A 332 -12.35 -6.11 9.85
N LEU A 333 -13.04 -6.04 11.00
CA LEU A 333 -12.63 -6.53 12.31
C LEU A 333 -12.50 -8.06 12.37
N TYR A 334 -13.06 -8.78 11.40
CA TYR A 334 -13.08 -10.25 11.40
C TYR A 334 -11.69 -10.89 11.28
N ASN A 335 -10.68 -10.17 10.78
CA ASN A 335 -9.28 -10.64 10.70
C ASN A 335 -8.33 -9.80 11.57
N LEU A 336 -8.82 -9.31 12.71
CA LEU A 336 -8.02 -8.51 13.64
C LEU A 336 -6.83 -9.33 14.19
N THR A 337 -7.02 -10.61 14.52
CA THR A 337 -5.98 -11.45 15.14
C THR A 337 -4.74 -11.61 14.27
N ASP A 338 -4.90 -11.88 12.97
CA ASP A 338 -3.78 -12.00 12.02
C ASP A 338 -3.07 -10.66 11.83
N THR A 339 -3.84 -9.58 11.77
CA THR A 339 -3.30 -8.21 11.68
C THR A 339 -2.47 -7.91 12.91
N LEU A 340 -3.01 -8.16 14.11
CA LEU A 340 -2.34 -7.91 15.38
C LEU A 340 -1.09 -8.78 15.56
N SER A 341 -1.11 -10.04 15.11
CA SER A 341 0.07 -10.92 15.12
C SER A 341 1.19 -10.39 14.23
N VAL A 342 0.83 -9.88 13.04
CA VAL A 342 1.81 -9.26 12.14
C VAL A 342 2.33 -7.94 12.69
N LEU A 343 1.46 -7.09 13.25
CA LEU A 343 1.88 -5.86 13.92
C LEU A 343 2.78 -6.18 15.13
N TYR A 344 2.49 -7.22 15.90
CA TYR A 344 3.31 -7.66 17.04
C TYR A 344 4.70 -8.12 16.60
N SER A 345 4.77 -8.93 15.54
CA SER A 345 6.05 -9.42 15.01
C SER A 345 6.89 -8.34 14.29
N LEU A 346 6.25 -7.35 13.65
CA LEU A 346 6.93 -6.31 12.89
C LEU A 346 7.30 -5.08 13.72
N PHE A 347 6.48 -4.70 14.70
CA PHE A 347 6.78 -3.57 15.56
C PHE A 347 7.72 -3.98 16.69
N ARG A 348 9.02 -3.81 16.47
CA ARG A 348 9.97 -3.78 17.58
C ARG A 348 9.59 -2.64 18.55
N TYR A 349 9.42 -3.02 19.81
CA TYR A 349 9.46 -2.27 21.08
C TYR A 349 8.91 -0.83 21.15
N SER A 350 9.42 0.09 20.33
CA SER A 350 9.17 1.53 20.46
C SER A 350 7.81 1.99 19.91
N LEU A 351 7.31 1.39 18.82
CA LEU A 351 6.05 1.82 18.22
C LEU A 351 4.84 1.29 19.01
N LEU A 352 4.89 0.02 19.45
CA LEU A 352 3.87 -0.56 20.33
C LEU A 352 3.75 0.25 21.63
N ALA A 353 4.86 0.66 22.24
CA ALA A 353 4.84 1.52 23.42
C ALA A 353 4.17 2.89 23.16
N LYS A 354 4.47 3.53 22.01
CA LYS A 354 3.83 4.80 21.61
C LYS A 354 2.35 4.64 21.30
N MET A 355 1.96 3.54 20.65
CA MET A 355 0.55 3.23 20.37
C MET A 355 -0.24 2.92 21.64
N CYS A 356 0.38 2.28 22.63
CA CYS A 356 -0.27 2.01 23.92
C CYS A 356 -0.36 3.24 24.83
N ALA A 357 0.31 4.34 24.47
CA ALA A 357 0.08 5.63 25.11
C ALA A 357 -1.32 6.18 24.78
N THR A 358 -1.84 5.89 23.58
CA THR A 358 -3.20 6.26 23.18
C THR A 358 -4.23 5.26 23.71
N SER A 359 -5.35 5.75 24.26
CA SER A 359 -6.43 4.90 24.78
C SER A 359 -7.05 4.10 23.64
N MET A 360 -6.62 2.85 23.48
CA MET A 360 -7.06 1.98 22.40
C MET A 360 -7.92 0.84 22.95
N PRO A 361 -9.03 0.49 22.30
CA PRO A 361 -9.89 -0.63 22.68
C PRO A 361 -9.19 -2.00 22.58
N TRP A 362 -8.05 -2.07 21.89
CA TRP A 362 -7.34 -3.32 21.55
C TRP A 362 -6.26 -3.76 22.55
N HIS A 363 -6.03 -3.02 23.64
CA HIS A 363 -4.96 -3.33 24.60
C HIS A 363 -5.03 -4.76 25.15
N LEU A 364 -6.26 -5.26 25.33
CA LEU A 364 -6.50 -6.61 25.85
C LEU A 364 -6.03 -7.69 24.86
N SER A 365 -6.33 -7.52 23.57
CA SER A 365 -5.88 -8.43 22.51
C SER A 365 -4.36 -8.41 22.33
N PHE A 366 -3.73 -7.23 22.41
CA PHE A 366 -2.27 -7.12 22.37
C PHE A 366 -1.60 -7.76 23.57
N ALA A 367 -2.14 -7.56 24.77
CA ALA A 367 -1.62 -8.20 25.97
C ALA A 367 -1.74 -9.73 25.89
N LYS A 368 -2.87 -10.27 25.40
CA LYS A 368 -3.04 -11.72 25.14
C LYS A 368 -1.98 -12.26 24.17
N LEU A 369 -1.73 -11.56 23.06
CA LEU A 369 -0.70 -11.95 22.09
C LEU A 369 0.70 -11.86 22.70
N ALA A 370 0.99 -10.80 23.44
CA ALA A 370 2.28 -10.65 24.12
C ALA A 370 2.53 -11.73 25.17
N MET A 371 1.47 -12.20 25.85
CA MET A 371 1.57 -13.30 26.80
C MET A 371 1.82 -14.67 26.13
N ALA A 372 1.47 -14.85 24.85
CA ALA A 372 1.72 -16.09 24.13
C ALA A 372 3.21 -16.28 23.77
N ASP A 373 3.94 -15.18 23.57
CA ASP A 373 5.39 -15.15 23.37
C ASP A 373 6.00 -13.97 24.15
N PRO A 374 6.25 -14.15 25.47
CA PRO A 374 6.65 -13.06 26.35
C PRO A 374 7.98 -12.42 25.95
N THR A 375 7.91 -11.15 25.59
CA THR A 375 9.07 -10.28 25.35
C THR A 375 9.14 -9.16 26.40
N ASP A 376 10.17 -8.31 26.34
CA ASP A 376 10.40 -7.15 27.20
C ASP A 376 9.30 -6.07 27.14
N ILE A 377 8.42 -6.08 26.13
CA ILE A 377 7.21 -5.21 26.10
C ILE A 377 6.00 -5.77 26.83
N THR A 378 5.98 -7.07 27.13
CA THR A 378 4.83 -7.72 27.77
C THR A 378 4.49 -7.02 29.09
N CYS A 379 5.51 -6.72 29.89
CA CYS A 379 5.32 -6.07 31.18
C CYS A 379 4.77 -4.64 31.05
N PRO A 380 5.35 -3.71 30.25
CA PRO A 380 4.74 -2.41 29.95
C PRO A 380 3.28 -2.48 29.47
N LEU A 381 2.95 -3.44 28.61
CA LEU A 381 1.58 -3.63 28.10
C LEU A 381 0.62 -4.03 29.22
N VAL A 382 1.00 -4.99 30.06
CA VAL A 382 0.19 -5.45 31.20
C VAL A 382 0.04 -4.33 32.23
N VAL A 383 1.10 -3.59 32.55
CA VAL A 383 1.06 -2.43 33.46
C VAL A 383 0.10 -1.35 32.93
N ARG A 384 0.11 -1.09 31.63
CA ARG A 384 -0.81 -0.12 31.00
C ARG A 384 -2.25 -0.61 31.02
N LEU A 385 -2.48 -1.89 30.73
CA LEU A 385 -3.78 -2.54 30.79
C LEU A 385 -4.37 -2.47 32.20
N LEU A 386 -3.55 -2.69 33.22
CA LEU A 386 -3.91 -2.60 34.64
C LEU A 386 -4.38 -1.20 35.03
N ARG A 387 -3.74 -0.14 34.50
CA ARG A 387 -4.08 1.25 34.82
C ARG A 387 -5.36 1.76 34.14
N ARG A 388 -6.12 0.90 33.44
CA ARG A 388 -7.42 1.27 32.87
C ARG A 388 -8.50 1.29 33.94
N THR A 389 -9.22 2.40 34.04
CA THR A 389 -10.32 2.60 34.98
C THR A 389 -11.70 2.29 34.38
N ASP A 390 -11.77 2.02 33.08
CA ASP A 390 -13.00 1.90 32.28
C ASP A 390 -13.39 0.46 31.90
N ALA A 391 -12.72 -0.54 32.49
CA ALA A 391 -12.97 -1.95 32.15
C ALA A 391 -14.30 -2.46 32.72
N ASP A 392 -15.11 -3.10 31.88
CA ASP A 392 -16.32 -3.80 32.31
C ASP A 392 -15.98 -5.12 33.06
N ALA A 393 -17.00 -5.78 33.62
CA ALA A 393 -16.81 -7.00 34.40
C ALA A 393 -16.19 -8.17 33.60
N GLU A 394 -16.50 -8.28 32.31
CA GLU A 394 -15.97 -9.33 31.44
C GLU A 394 -14.49 -9.05 31.13
N GLN A 395 -14.17 -7.82 30.76
CA GLN A 395 -12.81 -7.34 30.53
C GLN A 395 -11.95 -7.51 31.79
N LEU A 396 -12.48 -7.21 32.97
CA LEU A 396 -11.75 -7.41 34.24
C LEU A 396 -11.39 -8.88 34.48
N GLN A 397 -12.24 -9.83 34.09
CA GLN A 397 -11.91 -11.27 34.17
C GLN A 397 -10.77 -11.65 33.22
N GLU A 398 -10.76 -11.09 32.02
CA GLU A 398 -9.67 -11.31 31.07
C GLU A 398 -8.37 -10.66 31.55
N ILE A 399 -8.43 -9.44 32.07
CA ILE A 399 -7.28 -8.74 32.66
C ILE A 399 -6.72 -9.56 33.83
N ALA A 400 -7.58 -10.06 34.73
CA ALA A 400 -7.16 -10.92 35.82
C ALA A 400 -6.46 -12.20 35.33
N THR A 401 -6.91 -12.79 34.21
CA THR A 401 -6.26 -13.96 33.59
C THR A 401 -4.88 -13.63 33.06
N ILE A 402 -4.74 -12.50 32.37
CA ILE A 402 -3.46 -12.03 31.82
C ILE A 402 -2.48 -11.77 32.97
N VAL A 403 -2.90 -10.98 33.96
CA VAL A 403 -2.09 -10.64 35.14
C VAL A 403 -1.65 -11.89 35.88
N HIS A 404 -2.56 -12.83 36.10
CA HIS A 404 -2.27 -14.14 36.70
C HIS A 404 -1.17 -14.88 35.94
N THR A 405 -1.27 -14.94 34.61
CA THR A 405 -0.25 -15.56 33.76
C THR A 405 1.08 -14.79 33.81
N THR A 406 1.05 -13.46 33.86
CA THR A 406 2.26 -12.62 33.97
C THR A 406 2.96 -12.78 35.31
N LEU A 407 2.23 -13.03 36.40
CA LEU A 407 2.83 -13.30 37.71
C LEU A 407 3.66 -14.59 37.74
N GLN A 408 3.42 -15.53 36.81
CA GLN A 408 4.22 -16.74 36.66
C GLN A 408 5.56 -16.50 35.93
N LEU A 409 5.76 -15.32 35.31
CA LEU A 409 6.98 -14.99 34.59
C LEU A 409 8.03 -14.38 35.53
N PRO A 410 9.21 -15.02 35.69
CA PRO A 410 10.28 -14.50 36.53
C PRO A 410 10.73 -13.11 36.05
N GLY A 411 10.76 -12.13 36.95
CA GLY A 411 11.20 -10.75 36.66
C GLY A 411 10.09 -9.75 36.34
N MET A 412 8.90 -10.20 35.91
CA MET A 412 7.76 -9.30 35.68
C MET A 412 6.86 -9.16 36.92
N ALA A 413 6.80 -10.20 37.75
CA ALA A 413 5.90 -10.26 38.91
C ALA A 413 6.01 -9.06 39.88
N PRO A 414 7.20 -8.55 40.27
CA PRO A 414 7.28 -7.39 41.18
C PRO A 414 6.56 -6.15 40.64
N LEU A 415 6.82 -5.80 39.38
CA LEU A 415 6.27 -4.59 38.76
C LEU A 415 4.75 -4.69 38.56
N VAL A 416 4.27 -5.87 38.17
CA VAL A 416 2.85 -6.16 38.01
C VAL A 416 2.13 -6.07 39.36
N VAL A 417 2.68 -6.67 40.42
CA VAL A 417 2.13 -6.54 41.77
C VAL A 417 2.08 -5.08 42.18
N ASP A 418 3.20 -4.35 42.09
CA ASP A 418 3.25 -2.93 42.49
C ASP A 418 2.19 -2.10 41.76
N THR A 419 1.99 -2.36 40.46
CA THR A 419 0.95 -1.68 39.67
C THR A 419 -0.46 -2.05 40.13
N VAL A 420 -0.73 -3.32 40.45
CA VAL A 420 -2.03 -3.73 41.01
C VAL A 420 -2.28 -3.05 42.36
N LEU A 421 -1.26 -2.96 43.22
CA LEU A 421 -1.36 -2.27 44.52
C LEU A 421 -1.63 -0.77 44.35
N GLU A 422 -0.95 -0.12 43.39
CA GLU A 422 -1.16 1.29 43.05
C GLU A 422 -2.56 1.56 42.49
N THR A 423 -3.11 0.64 41.69
CA THR A 423 -4.37 0.85 40.99
C THR A 423 -5.57 0.47 41.84
N CYS A 424 -5.48 -0.63 42.59
CA CYS A 424 -6.56 -1.12 43.44
C CYS A 424 -6.49 -0.46 44.82
N THR A 425 -7.06 0.73 44.96
CA THR A 425 -7.01 1.52 46.20
C THR A 425 -8.32 1.51 46.99
N HIS A 426 -9.37 0.90 46.44
CA HIS A 426 -10.70 0.85 47.02
C HIS A 426 -11.18 -0.60 47.22
N VAL A 427 -11.95 -0.83 48.28
CA VAL A 427 -12.52 -2.15 48.59
C VAL A 427 -13.46 -2.67 47.49
N GLN A 428 -13.96 -1.79 46.62
CA GLN A 428 -14.83 -2.14 45.50
C GLN A 428 -14.08 -2.49 44.20
N ASP A 429 -12.76 -2.33 44.14
CA ASP A 429 -12.01 -2.64 42.93
C ASP A 429 -12.06 -4.14 42.62
N ALA A 430 -12.82 -4.52 41.59
CA ALA A 430 -13.17 -5.90 41.28
C ALA A 430 -12.01 -6.71 40.68
N LEU A 431 -10.94 -6.05 40.24
CA LEU A 431 -9.75 -6.70 39.71
C LEU A 431 -9.08 -7.60 40.76
N LEU A 432 -8.87 -7.08 41.98
CA LEU A 432 -8.11 -7.79 43.01
C LEU A 432 -8.83 -9.06 43.50
N PRO A 433 -10.15 -9.06 43.81
CA PRO A 433 -10.90 -10.29 44.09
C PRO A 433 -10.84 -11.29 42.94
N SER A 434 -10.99 -10.84 41.69
CA SER A 434 -10.96 -11.71 40.50
C SER A 434 -9.60 -12.35 40.28
N LEU A 435 -8.52 -11.62 40.59
CA LEU A 435 -7.15 -12.12 40.54
C LEU A 435 -6.90 -13.12 41.68
N LEU A 436 -7.31 -12.80 42.90
CA LEU A 436 -7.12 -13.67 44.07
C LEU A 436 -7.87 -15.00 43.92
N SER A 437 -9.10 -15.00 43.40
CA SER A 437 -9.85 -16.25 43.16
C SER A 437 -9.15 -17.20 42.18
N ARG A 438 -8.31 -16.66 41.28
CA ARG A 438 -7.49 -17.46 40.35
C ARG A 438 -6.24 -18.01 41.02
N LEU A 439 -5.68 -17.24 41.96
CA LEU A 439 -4.49 -17.61 42.74
C LEU A 439 -4.78 -18.60 43.87
N GLU A 440 -6.05 -18.81 44.25
CA GLU A 440 -6.44 -19.72 45.36
C GLU A 440 -5.90 -21.16 45.23
N ARG A 441 -5.64 -21.62 44.00
CA ARG A 441 -5.16 -22.99 43.74
C ARG A 441 -3.64 -23.11 43.68
N GLU A 442 -2.92 -22.02 43.84
CA GLU A 442 -1.47 -21.97 43.63
C GLU A 442 -0.68 -21.89 44.94
N ALA A 443 0.61 -22.24 44.86
CA ALA A 443 1.51 -22.08 45.99
C ALA A 443 1.65 -20.59 46.36
N VAL A 444 1.61 -20.30 47.66
CA VAL A 444 1.71 -18.92 48.17
C VAL A 444 3.11 -18.38 47.93
N THR A 445 3.24 -17.49 46.94
CA THR A 445 4.46 -16.72 46.69
C THR A 445 4.49 -15.44 47.51
N GLU A 446 5.65 -14.78 47.61
CA GLU A 446 5.76 -13.46 48.24
C GLU A 446 4.88 -12.42 47.51
N HIS A 447 4.80 -12.48 46.19
CA HIS A 447 3.93 -11.63 45.37
C HIS A 447 2.45 -11.84 45.71
N THR A 448 2.00 -13.09 45.81
CA THR A 448 0.64 -13.43 46.22
C THR A 448 0.36 -12.94 47.64
N ARG A 449 1.31 -13.10 48.57
CA ARG A 449 1.19 -12.60 49.96
C ARG A 449 0.98 -11.09 50.01
N ARG A 450 1.74 -10.31 49.23
CA ARG A 450 1.58 -8.85 49.14
C ARG A 450 0.19 -8.45 48.63
N LEU A 451 -0.32 -9.13 47.59
CA LEU A 451 -1.67 -8.88 47.06
C LEU A 451 -2.76 -9.19 48.09
N ILE A 452 -2.62 -10.29 48.85
CA ILE A 452 -3.56 -10.67 49.90
C ILE A 452 -3.52 -9.68 51.05
N GLN A 453 -2.33 -9.30 51.53
CA GLN A 453 -2.17 -8.32 52.61
C GLN A 453 -2.77 -6.97 52.23
N HIS A 454 -2.58 -6.54 50.99
CA HIS A 454 -3.22 -5.34 50.47
C HIS A 454 -4.73 -5.47 50.38
N ARG A 455 -5.26 -6.61 49.92
CA ARG A 455 -6.70 -6.83 49.94
C ARG A 455 -7.25 -6.77 51.37
N LEU A 456 -6.58 -7.41 52.33
CA LEU A 456 -6.95 -7.39 53.74
C LEU A 456 -6.86 -5.98 54.36
N SER A 457 -5.95 -5.12 53.91
CA SER A 457 -5.87 -3.74 54.39
C SER A 457 -6.98 -2.84 53.85
N LEU A 458 -7.58 -3.20 52.70
CA LEU A 458 -8.75 -2.53 52.13
C LEU A 458 -10.07 -3.01 52.76
N LEU A 459 -10.11 -4.22 53.31
CA LEU A 459 -11.30 -4.80 53.94
C LEU A 459 -11.51 -4.24 55.37
N PRO A 460 -12.76 -4.12 55.85
CA PRO A 460 -13.03 -3.69 57.20
C PRO A 460 -12.39 -4.66 58.21
N SER A 461 -11.79 -4.12 59.27
CA SER A 461 -11.28 -4.95 60.36
C SER A 461 -12.43 -5.72 61.00
N LEU A 462 -12.24 -7.01 61.26
CA LEU A 462 -13.21 -7.85 61.99
C LEU A 462 -13.48 -7.29 63.40
N GLU A 463 -12.55 -6.53 63.96
CA GLU A 463 -12.68 -5.90 65.28
C GLU A 463 -13.50 -4.61 65.25
N ALA A 464 -13.64 -3.95 64.08
CA ALA A 464 -14.29 -2.66 63.97
C ALA A 464 -15.82 -2.71 64.17
N GLY A 465 -16.40 -3.90 64.31
CA GLY A 465 -17.85 -4.10 64.35
C GLY A 465 -18.53 -3.69 63.04
N PRO A 466 -19.85 -3.95 62.90
CA PRO A 466 -20.60 -3.40 61.79
C PRO A 466 -20.56 -1.87 61.86
N PRO A 467 -20.55 -1.15 60.71
CA PRO A 467 -20.63 0.30 60.71
C PRO A 467 -21.83 0.73 61.57
N ASP A 468 -21.61 1.74 62.43
CA ASP A 468 -22.66 2.28 63.30
C ASP A 468 -23.78 2.82 62.41
N THR A 469 -24.79 1.99 62.26
CA THR A 469 -25.98 2.27 61.48
C THR A 469 -27.13 2.67 62.41
N GLY A 470 -26.83 3.26 63.58
CA GLY A 470 -27.83 3.85 64.46
C GLY A 470 -28.82 4.77 63.72
N THR A 471 -29.80 5.33 64.43
CA THR A 471 -30.95 6.14 63.94
C THR A 471 -30.65 7.34 63.01
N SER A 472 -29.41 7.49 62.55
CA SER A 472 -28.93 8.49 61.61
C SER A 472 -29.25 8.13 60.16
N TRP A 473 -29.73 9.12 59.41
CA TRP A 473 -29.89 9.04 57.95
C TRP A 473 -28.59 9.30 57.19
N CYS A 474 -27.43 9.30 57.85
CA CYS A 474 -26.15 9.51 57.18
C CYS A 474 -25.84 8.34 56.22
N GLN A 475 -25.58 8.67 54.97
CA GLN A 475 -25.08 7.74 53.95
C GLN A 475 -23.64 8.12 53.62
N PRO A 476 -22.66 7.79 54.49
CA PRO A 476 -21.30 8.35 54.42
C PRO A 476 -20.58 8.04 53.10
N TYR A 477 -20.98 6.97 52.42
CA TYR A 477 -20.37 6.52 51.17
C TYR A 477 -21.05 7.08 49.91
N ALA A 478 -22.10 7.89 50.04
CA ALA A 478 -22.80 8.45 48.88
C ALA A 478 -21.85 9.31 48.01
N THR A 479 -21.92 9.16 46.69
CA THR A 479 -21.07 9.83 45.69
C THR A 479 -21.89 10.42 44.54
N LEU A 480 -21.98 11.74 44.49
CA LEU A 480 -22.52 12.51 43.37
C LEU A 480 -21.59 13.70 43.08
N PRO A 481 -20.47 13.49 42.35
CA PRO A 481 -19.45 14.52 42.14
C PRO A 481 -19.98 15.77 41.42
N THR A 482 -20.93 15.58 40.49
CA THR A 482 -21.59 16.65 39.73
C THR A 482 -22.57 17.47 40.58
N HIS A 483 -22.96 16.98 41.76
CA HIS A 483 -23.94 17.62 42.65
C HIS A 483 -23.46 17.60 44.13
N PRO A 484 -22.40 18.37 44.45
CA PRO A 484 -21.73 18.30 45.75
C PRO A 484 -22.63 18.62 46.95
N HIS A 485 -23.65 19.47 46.78
CA HIS A 485 -24.63 19.77 47.84
C HIS A 485 -25.60 18.61 48.10
N VAL A 486 -26.01 17.87 47.05
CA VAL A 486 -26.82 16.66 47.21
C VAL A 486 -25.99 15.56 47.86
N GLN A 487 -24.72 15.42 47.46
CA GLN A 487 -23.79 14.50 48.13
C GLN A 487 -23.61 14.85 49.61
N ALA A 488 -23.43 16.13 49.95
CA ALA A 488 -23.33 16.57 51.34
C ALA A 488 -24.60 16.28 52.13
N PHE A 489 -25.78 16.49 51.53
CA PHE A 489 -27.05 16.09 52.12
C PHE A 489 -27.13 14.58 52.36
N LEU A 490 -26.77 13.77 51.36
CA LEU A 490 -26.82 12.30 51.47
C LEU A 490 -25.92 11.81 52.61
N ARG A 491 -24.74 12.40 52.76
CA ARG A 491 -23.79 12.12 53.86
C ARG A 491 -24.20 12.70 55.22
N GLY A 492 -25.09 13.71 55.24
CA GLY A 492 -25.56 14.37 56.44
C GLY A 492 -26.72 13.65 57.14
N PRO A 493 -27.19 14.14 58.30
CA PRO A 493 -28.21 13.48 59.10
C PRO A 493 -29.65 13.76 58.65
N LEU A 494 -29.86 14.73 57.73
CA LEU A 494 -31.19 15.10 57.26
C LEU A 494 -31.81 13.99 56.40
N GLN A 495 -33.10 13.72 56.58
CA GLN A 495 -33.82 12.72 55.78
C GLN A 495 -34.26 13.26 54.41
N THR A 496 -34.59 14.54 54.31
CA THR A 496 -35.19 15.16 53.11
C THR A 496 -34.43 16.41 52.65
N LEU A 497 -34.39 16.63 51.33
CA LEU A 497 -33.81 17.80 50.67
C LEU A 497 -34.62 18.22 49.45
N SER A 498 -34.90 19.51 49.32
CA SER A 498 -35.44 20.09 48.08
C SER A 498 -34.33 20.68 47.22
N HIS A 499 -33.90 19.96 46.18
CA HIS A 499 -32.92 20.42 45.21
C HIS A 499 -33.57 21.33 44.15
N LYS A 500 -33.10 22.58 44.05
CA LYS A 500 -33.54 23.56 43.05
C LYS A 500 -32.45 23.78 41.98
N GLY A 501 -32.82 24.39 40.86
CA GLY A 501 -31.88 24.77 39.80
C GLY A 501 -31.81 23.81 38.61
N CYS A 502 -32.77 22.89 38.49
CA CYS A 502 -32.92 22.07 37.29
C CYS A 502 -33.43 22.92 36.11
N ASN A 503 -33.03 22.57 34.89
CA ASN A 503 -33.47 23.23 33.65
C ASN A 503 -34.92 22.85 33.28
N GLY A 504 -35.88 23.26 34.11
CA GLY A 504 -37.29 22.90 33.97
C GLY A 504 -37.61 21.46 34.38
N ILE A 505 -38.89 21.09 34.28
CA ILE A 505 -39.41 19.82 34.81
C ILE A 505 -38.78 18.58 34.15
N VAL A 506 -38.33 18.71 32.91
CA VAL A 506 -37.62 17.65 32.17
C VAL A 506 -36.28 17.36 32.84
N GLY A 507 -35.42 18.38 33.02
CA GLY A 507 -34.13 18.20 33.70
C GLY A 507 -34.26 17.73 35.15
N ALA A 508 -35.35 18.09 35.84
CA ALA A 508 -35.63 17.58 37.18
C ALA A 508 -35.98 16.09 37.19
N ARG A 509 -36.75 15.61 36.18
CA ARG A 509 -37.05 14.18 36.01
C ARG A 509 -35.82 13.39 35.60
N GLU A 510 -35.04 13.91 34.66
CA GLU A 510 -33.76 13.31 34.24
C GLU A 510 -32.83 13.14 35.43
N PHE A 511 -32.60 14.21 36.21
CA PHE A 511 -31.80 14.14 37.43
C PHE A 511 -32.32 13.09 38.43
N ALA A 512 -33.64 13.04 38.64
CA ALA A 512 -34.25 12.08 39.56
C ALA A 512 -34.04 10.63 39.09
N THR A 513 -34.25 10.35 37.80
CA THR A 513 -34.10 9.01 37.22
C THR A 513 -32.63 8.59 37.07
N GLU A 514 -31.72 9.52 36.81
CA GLU A 514 -30.29 9.24 36.60
C GLU A 514 -29.56 8.86 37.91
N HIS A 515 -29.94 9.48 39.04
CA HIS A 515 -29.19 9.35 40.29
C HIS A 515 -29.92 8.57 41.39
N PHE A 516 -31.23 8.38 41.26
CA PHE A 516 -32.08 7.77 42.26
C PHE A 516 -33.03 6.76 41.63
N THR A 517 -33.34 5.70 42.37
CA THR A 517 -34.27 4.68 41.90
C THR A 517 -35.69 5.04 42.34
N CYS A 518 -36.68 4.64 41.53
CA CYS A 518 -38.10 4.89 41.82
C CYS A 518 -38.69 3.89 42.82
N ASP A 519 -37.97 2.80 43.12
CA ASP A 519 -38.42 1.63 43.88
C ASP A 519 -37.87 1.57 45.31
N GLU A 520 -37.43 2.72 45.85
CA GLU A 520 -36.85 2.86 47.20
C GLU A 520 -35.56 2.05 47.43
N SER A 521 -34.96 1.50 46.36
CA SER A 521 -33.79 0.63 46.43
C SER A 521 -32.47 1.39 46.57
N TYR A 522 -31.41 0.66 46.92
CA TYR A 522 -30.05 1.17 46.93
C TYR A 522 -29.51 1.31 45.51
N HIS A 523 -29.06 2.50 45.16
CA HIS A 523 -28.47 2.79 43.87
C HIS A 523 -26.96 2.51 43.88
N GLY A 524 -26.52 1.50 43.11
CA GLY A 524 -25.13 1.04 43.10
C GLY A 524 -24.09 2.10 42.73
N THR A 525 -24.40 2.94 41.73
CA THR A 525 -23.49 3.99 41.23
C THR A 525 -23.29 5.13 42.21
N THR A 526 -24.39 5.71 42.72
CA THR A 526 -24.35 6.85 43.66
C THR A 526 -24.10 6.41 45.10
N ARG A 527 -24.14 5.10 45.37
CA ARG A 527 -24.00 4.49 46.71
C ARG A 527 -24.94 5.09 47.74
N ALA A 528 -26.15 5.40 47.28
CA ALA A 528 -27.16 6.08 48.05
C ALA A 528 -28.49 5.34 47.94
N SER A 529 -29.32 5.49 48.96
CA SER A 529 -30.68 4.97 48.98
C SER A 529 -31.61 6.13 49.25
N ALA A 530 -32.27 6.63 48.21
CA ALA A 530 -33.19 7.74 48.31
C ALA A 530 -34.19 7.69 47.15
N THR A 531 -35.41 8.13 47.40
CA THR A 531 -36.39 8.46 46.36
C THR A 531 -36.26 9.92 45.98
N ALA A 532 -36.54 10.23 44.72
CA ALA A 532 -36.52 11.59 44.20
C ALA A 532 -37.80 11.87 43.42
N VAL A 533 -38.54 12.91 43.82
CA VAL A 533 -39.79 13.32 43.17
C VAL A 533 -39.63 14.71 42.56
N ALA A 534 -39.67 14.77 41.23
CA ALA A 534 -39.64 16.03 40.49
C ALA A 534 -41.00 16.75 40.55
N SER A 535 -41.01 18.03 40.88
CA SER A 535 -42.24 18.84 40.98
C SER A 535 -42.03 20.31 40.56
N GLY A 536 -43.14 21.02 40.33
CA GLY A 536 -43.14 22.46 39.98
C GLY A 536 -43.08 22.76 38.48
N SER A 537 -43.15 24.06 38.13
CA SER A 537 -43.09 24.56 36.76
C SER A 537 -42.22 25.82 36.64
N GLY A 538 -41.54 25.96 35.50
CA GLY A 538 -40.65 27.10 35.21
C GLY A 538 -39.61 27.33 36.30
N ALA A 539 -39.51 28.56 36.81
CA ALA A 539 -38.58 28.92 37.88
C ALA A 539 -38.85 28.22 39.23
N ARG A 540 -40.00 27.54 39.38
CA ARG A 540 -40.38 26.79 40.59
C ARG A 540 -40.07 25.30 40.51
N THR A 541 -39.44 24.82 39.43
CA THR A 541 -39.06 23.41 39.32
C THR A 541 -38.03 23.02 40.39
N ARG A 542 -38.25 21.86 41.02
CA ARG A 542 -37.35 21.27 42.03
C ARG A 542 -37.44 19.74 42.02
N VAL A 543 -36.50 19.10 42.69
CA VAL A 543 -36.49 17.66 43.00
C VAL A 543 -36.46 17.50 44.51
N ASP A 544 -37.50 16.87 45.06
CA ASP A 544 -37.58 16.56 46.48
C ASP A 544 -37.00 15.15 46.71
N ILE A 545 -35.85 15.08 47.38
CA ILE A 545 -35.06 13.87 47.62
C ILE A 545 -35.29 13.40 49.06
N THR A 546 -35.69 12.15 49.24
CA THR A 546 -35.98 11.55 50.56
C THR A 546 -35.18 10.27 50.71
N LYS A 547 -34.33 10.18 51.74
CA LYS A 547 -33.55 8.97 52.02
C LYS A 547 -34.45 7.81 52.45
N THR A 548 -34.10 6.60 52.03
CA THR A 548 -34.83 5.38 52.38
C THR A 548 -34.03 4.50 53.31
N ASP A 549 -34.72 3.60 54.02
CA ASP A 549 -34.11 2.66 54.94
C ASP A 549 -33.26 1.59 54.23
N ALA A 550 -33.39 1.42 52.90
CA ALA A 550 -32.70 0.38 52.14
C ALA A 550 -31.17 0.55 52.08
N PHE A 551 -30.62 1.73 52.44
CA PHE A 551 -29.18 1.93 52.59
C PHE A 551 -28.58 1.00 53.65
N ARG A 552 -29.22 0.91 54.82
CA ARG A 552 -28.71 0.17 55.98
C ARG A 552 -28.55 -1.33 55.73
N PRO A 553 -29.60 -2.08 55.32
CA PRO A 553 -29.47 -3.51 55.07
C PRO A 553 -28.45 -3.79 53.97
N LYS A 554 -28.32 -2.91 52.97
CA LYS A 554 -27.31 -3.06 51.91
C LYS A 554 -25.89 -2.89 52.43
N VAL A 555 -25.61 -1.85 53.20
CA VAL A 555 -24.28 -1.63 53.81
C VAL A 555 -23.91 -2.75 54.77
N LEU A 556 -24.87 -3.23 55.57
CA LEU A 556 -24.64 -4.38 56.45
C LEU A 556 -24.37 -5.67 55.67
N GLN A 557 -25.09 -5.90 54.57
CA GLN A 557 -24.85 -7.04 53.67
C GLN A 557 -23.46 -6.96 53.04
N GLU A 558 -23.04 -5.79 52.54
CA GLU A 558 -21.71 -5.58 51.97
C GLU A 558 -20.61 -5.74 53.01
N TRP A 559 -20.77 -5.16 54.19
CA TRP A 559 -19.84 -5.33 55.31
C TRP A 559 -19.69 -6.80 55.68
N LYS A 560 -20.81 -7.52 55.83
CA LYS A 560 -20.78 -8.96 56.14
C LYS A 560 -20.04 -9.74 55.06
N ARG A 561 -20.33 -9.47 53.78
CA ARG A 561 -19.61 -10.08 52.65
C ARG A 561 -18.11 -9.81 52.72
N TYR A 562 -17.70 -8.60 53.08
CA TYR A 562 -16.29 -8.24 53.21
C TYR A 562 -15.62 -8.91 54.42
N CYS A 563 -16.32 -9.06 55.54
CA CYS A 563 -15.84 -9.82 56.69
C CYS A 563 -15.68 -11.31 56.36
N ASP A 564 -16.66 -11.89 55.66
CA ASP A 564 -16.61 -13.27 55.18
C ASP A 564 -15.42 -13.45 54.21
N GLU A 565 -15.23 -12.53 53.26
CA GLU A 565 -14.06 -12.50 52.36
C GLU A 565 -12.74 -12.43 53.14
N ALA A 566 -12.62 -11.54 54.12
CA ALA A 566 -11.41 -11.41 54.94
C ALA A 566 -11.12 -12.70 55.74
N ALA A 567 -12.15 -13.33 56.29
CA ALA A 567 -12.03 -14.60 57.00
C ALA A 567 -11.59 -15.73 56.07
N THR A 568 -12.18 -15.80 54.86
CA THR A 568 -11.78 -16.77 53.83
C THR A 568 -10.33 -16.56 53.42
N LEU A 569 -9.89 -15.33 53.14
CA LEU A 569 -8.50 -15.06 52.74
C LEU A 569 -7.50 -15.47 53.83
N ARG A 570 -7.77 -15.15 55.10
CA ARG A 570 -6.90 -15.59 56.22
C ARG A 570 -6.85 -17.10 56.36
N ALA A 571 -8.00 -17.77 56.24
CA ALA A 571 -8.09 -19.23 56.35
C ALA A 571 -7.36 -19.95 55.18
N THR A 572 -7.62 -19.52 53.95
CA THR A 572 -7.06 -20.12 52.73
C THR A 572 -5.53 -19.96 52.68
N PHE A 573 -5.02 -18.78 53.03
CA PHE A 573 -3.60 -18.45 52.89
C PHE A 573 -2.79 -18.59 54.18
N ARG A 574 -3.43 -18.99 55.29
CA ARG A 574 -2.82 -19.18 56.63
C ARG A 574 -2.04 -17.94 57.11
N ILE A 575 -2.66 -16.76 56.98
CA ILE A 575 -2.11 -15.46 57.40
C ILE A 575 -2.73 -15.02 58.72
#